data_AF-A0A1E4J224-F1
#
_entry.id   AF-A0A1E4J224-F1
#
_cell.length_a   1.000
_cell.length_b   1.000
_cell.length_c   1.000
_cell.angle_alpha   90.00
_cell.angle_beta   90.00
_cell.angle_gamma   90.00
#
_symmetry.space_group_name_H-M   'P 1'
#
loop_
_entity.id
_entity.type
_entity.pdbx_description
1 polymer ?
#
loop_
_entity_poly.entity_id
_entity_poly.type
_entity_poly.pdbx_seq_one_letter_code
_entity_poly.pdbx_strand_id
1 'polypeptide(L)'
;MILLKCSLFCRLTLAAEAAATAVIVDAGLEELEAVRLVAASPNLPADPAARLLTIVRSLRRSADVDGDPLSATASSPCWAVNLFAVAEPALFGLSAHPLPFPGLVRRRLFRADREPDLDRDDVVEFILEALYETLSDIARVPRAAAAFAETLSGLRGNSRLFDAWMLLFAFRSLTPAQLARALPCTKAGAGKLLRQLAVRQFANTPHTFEPYTCGLGITVHLSRDLSTSAGFCLELHQGLDARP
;
A
#
# COMPACT_ATOMS: atom_id res chain seq x y z
N MET A 1 13.48 -34.20 -15.28
CA MET A 1 12.05 -34.19 -15.68
C MET A 1 11.15 -33.35 -14.76
N ILE A 2 11.37 -33.30 -13.43
CA ILE A 2 10.56 -32.50 -12.48
C ILE A 2 10.78 -30.97 -12.63
N LEU A 3 12.03 -30.53 -12.83
CA LEU A 3 12.37 -29.10 -13.01
C LEU A 3 11.79 -28.50 -14.32
N LEU A 4 11.64 -29.32 -15.36
CA LEU A 4 11.04 -28.92 -16.64
C LEU A 4 9.51 -28.77 -16.50
N LYS A 5 8.85 -29.67 -15.76
CA LYS A 5 7.41 -29.56 -15.45
C LYS A 5 7.10 -28.34 -14.58
N CYS A 6 7.92 -28.03 -13.58
CA CYS A 6 7.73 -26.83 -12.75
C CYS A 6 7.90 -25.52 -13.53
N SER A 7 8.87 -25.43 -14.43
CA SER A 7 9.10 -24.23 -15.25
C SER A 7 8.02 -24.03 -16.32
N LEU A 8 7.50 -25.11 -16.91
CA LEU A 8 6.37 -25.05 -17.83
C LEU A 8 5.06 -24.66 -17.12
N PHE A 9 4.78 -25.28 -15.97
CA PHE A 9 3.61 -24.95 -15.15
C PHE A 9 3.64 -23.49 -14.69
N CYS A 10 4.79 -23.00 -14.21
CA CYS A 10 4.95 -21.61 -13.78
C CYS A 10 4.79 -20.61 -14.94
N ARG A 11 5.20 -20.96 -16.16
CA ARG A 11 5.00 -20.10 -17.34
C ARG A 11 3.55 -20.09 -17.83
N LEU A 12 2.87 -21.23 -17.78
CA LEU A 12 1.46 -21.36 -18.15
C LEU A 12 0.54 -20.64 -17.16
N THR A 13 0.84 -20.72 -15.85
CA THR A 13 0.12 -19.93 -14.83
C THR A 13 0.32 -18.43 -15.04
N LEU A 14 1.53 -17.98 -15.34
CA LEU A 14 1.80 -16.55 -15.58
C LEU A 14 1.09 -16.01 -16.84
N ALA A 15 0.93 -16.82 -17.90
CA ALA A 15 0.21 -16.40 -19.10
C ALA A 15 -1.31 -16.31 -18.86
N ALA A 16 -1.88 -17.28 -18.15
CA ALA A 16 -3.29 -17.24 -17.76
C ALA A 16 -3.58 -16.09 -16.78
N GLU A 17 -2.68 -15.84 -15.82
CA GLU A 17 -2.74 -14.71 -14.90
C GLU A 17 -2.61 -13.36 -15.63
N ALA A 18 -1.74 -13.27 -16.64
CA ALA A 18 -1.60 -12.07 -17.47
C ALA A 18 -2.88 -11.80 -18.28
N ALA A 19 -3.49 -12.84 -18.86
CA ALA A 19 -4.78 -12.71 -19.55
C ALA A 19 -5.90 -12.28 -18.58
N ALA A 20 -5.97 -12.87 -17.38
CA ALA A 20 -6.93 -12.47 -16.36
C ALA A 20 -6.70 -11.02 -15.89
N THR A 21 -5.44 -10.59 -15.78
CA THR A 21 -5.08 -9.21 -15.43
C THR A 21 -5.51 -8.25 -16.52
N ALA A 22 -5.31 -8.58 -17.80
CA ALA A 22 -5.76 -7.76 -18.92
C ALA A 22 -7.29 -7.56 -18.89
N VAL A 23 -8.06 -8.60 -18.61
CA VAL A 23 -9.52 -8.51 -18.45
C VAL A 23 -9.92 -7.59 -17.30
N ILE A 24 -9.22 -7.68 -16.15
CA ILE A 24 -9.48 -6.81 -14.99
C ILE A 24 -9.14 -5.35 -15.31
N VAL A 25 -8.02 -5.11 -15.99
CA VAL A 25 -7.60 -3.76 -16.39
C VAL A 25 -8.63 -3.15 -17.33
N ASP A 26 -9.02 -3.88 -18.37
CA ASP A 26 -9.98 -3.40 -19.38
C ASP A 26 -11.34 -3.07 -18.74
N ALA A 27 -11.84 -3.94 -17.86
CA ALA A 27 -13.07 -3.70 -17.10
C ALA A 27 -12.99 -2.49 -16.14
N GLY A 28 -11.80 -2.06 -15.73
CA GLY A 28 -11.59 -0.95 -14.82
C GLY A 28 -11.37 0.41 -15.50
N LEU A 29 -11.13 0.46 -16.81
CA LEU A 29 -10.73 1.67 -17.52
C LEU A 29 -11.82 2.75 -17.52
N GLU A 30 -13.07 2.38 -17.79
CA GLU A 30 -14.19 3.33 -17.79
C GLU A 30 -14.38 3.97 -16.41
N GLU A 31 -14.24 3.18 -15.35
CA GLU A 31 -14.35 3.65 -13.98
C GLU A 31 -13.19 4.58 -13.61
N LEU A 32 -11.97 4.28 -14.04
CA LEU A 32 -10.82 5.16 -13.86
C LEU A 32 -11.03 6.50 -14.58
N GLU A 33 -11.48 6.49 -15.82
CA GLU A 33 -11.72 7.73 -16.57
C GLU A 33 -12.82 8.58 -15.92
N ALA A 34 -13.88 7.95 -15.42
CA ALA A 34 -14.93 8.66 -14.67
C ALA A 34 -14.39 9.34 -13.40
N VAL A 35 -13.53 8.66 -12.62
CA VAL A 35 -12.89 9.27 -11.45
C VAL A 35 -11.99 10.43 -11.86
N ARG A 36 -11.20 10.25 -12.92
CA ARG A 36 -10.28 11.27 -13.42
C ARG A 36 -11.01 12.54 -13.84
N LEU A 37 -12.11 12.41 -14.59
CA LEU A 37 -12.94 13.54 -15.03
C LEU A 37 -13.50 14.33 -13.85
N VAL A 38 -13.99 13.65 -12.82
CA VAL A 38 -14.50 14.31 -11.61
C VAL A 38 -13.35 14.99 -10.85
N ALA A 39 -12.23 14.30 -10.64
CA ALA A 39 -11.09 14.81 -9.88
C ALA A 39 -10.34 15.97 -10.58
N ALA A 40 -10.40 16.03 -11.91
CA ALA A 40 -9.84 17.12 -12.72
C ALA A 40 -10.78 18.32 -12.87
N SER A 41 -11.99 18.29 -12.28
CA SER A 41 -12.94 19.39 -12.38
C SER A 41 -12.38 20.69 -11.77
N PRO A 42 -12.46 21.82 -12.51
CA PRO A 42 -11.92 23.10 -12.03
C PRO A 42 -12.73 23.69 -10.86
N ASN A 43 -13.94 23.20 -10.62
CA ASN A 43 -14.86 23.71 -9.61
C ASN A 43 -14.70 23.02 -8.24
N LEU A 44 -13.68 22.19 -8.06
CA LEU A 44 -13.45 21.50 -6.80
C LEU A 44 -12.89 22.45 -5.73
N PRO A 45 -13.32 22.33 -4.46
CA PRO A 45 -12.78 23.10 -3.34
C PRO A 45 -11.26 23.02 -3.22
N ALA A 46 -10.61 24.07 -2.68
CA ALA A 46 -9.18 24.04 -2.40
C ALA A 46 -8.84 23.18 -1.16
N ASP A 47 -9.74 23.17 -0.16
CA ASP A 47 -9.60 22.35 1.05
C ASP A 47 -9.61 20.84 0.69
N PRO A 48 -8.59 20.05 1.08
CA PRO A 48 -8.48 18.65 0.69
C PRO A 48 -9.65 17.78 1.16
N ALA A 49 -10.17 18.04 2.37
CA ALA A 49 -11.29 17.28 2.92
C ALA A 49 -12.59 17.57 2.16
N ALA A 50 -12.91 18.85 1.95
CA ALA A 50 -14.07 19.26 1.16
C ALA A 50 -13.97 18.79 -0.30
N ARG A 51 -12.77 18.84 -0.89
CA ARG A 51 -12.50 18.33 -2.23
C ARG A 51 -12.76 16.83 -2.33
N LEU A 52 -12.20 16.04 -1.43
CA LEU A 52 -12.38 14.58 -1.43
C LEU A 52 -13.85 14.21 -1.26
N LEU A 53 -14.56 14.87 -0.33
CA LEU A 53 -15.99 14.69 -0.15
C LEU A 53 -16.80 15.03 -1.40
N THR A 54 -16.46 16.11 -2.08
CA THR A 54 -17.13 16.51 -3.33
C THR A 54 -16.95 15.43 -4.39
N ILE A 55 -15.71 14.93 -4.57
CA ILE A 55 -15.41 13.83 -5.50
C ILE A 55 -16.21 12.56 -5.15
N VAL A 56 -16.18 12.13 -3.87
CA VAL A 56 -16.88 10.93 -3.41
C VAL A 56 -18.39 11.06 -3.62
N ARG A 57 -18.98 12.23 -3.31
CA ARG A 57 -20.41 12.49 -3.50
C ARG A 57 -20.80 12.50 -4.97
N SER A 58 -19.99 13.09 -5.86
CA SER A 58 -20.22 13.04 -7.31
C SER A 58 -20.15 11.63 -7.90
N LEU A 59 -19.40 10.73 -7.26
CA LEU A 59 -19.24 9.34 -7.68
C LEU A 59 -20.14 8.36 -6.90
N ARG A 60 -21.04 8.87 -6.05
CA ARG A 60 -21.91 8.09 -5.18
C ARG A 60 -23.08 7.51 -5.95
N ARG A 61 -23.03 6.18 -6.21
CA ARG A 61 -24.10 5.44 -6.91
C ARG A 61 -25.22 4.95 -6.01
N SER A 62 -25.00 4.90 -4.68
CA SER A 62 -25.98 4.36 -3.73
C SER A 62 -27.21 5.25 -3.55
N ALA A 63 -27.22 6.46 -4.12
CA ALA A 63 -28.38 7.35 -4.09
C ALA A 63 -29.46 6.92 -5.10
N ASP A 64 -29.07 6.18 -6.15
CA ASP A 64 -29.92 5.82 -7.29
C ASP A 64 -30.46 4.38 -7.20
N VAL A 65 -30.31 3.71 -6.06
CA VAL A 65 -30.69 2.29 -5.88
C VAL A 65 -31.81 2.18 -4.86
N ASP A 66 -32.97 1.68 -5.28
CA ASP A 66 -34.17 1.41 -4.44
C ASP A 66 -33.99 0.20 -3.49
N GLY A 67 -32.77 -0.10 -3.04
CA GLY A 67 -32.40 -1.29 -2.25
C GLY A 67 -31.44 -0.97 -1.10
N ASP A 68 -30.82 -2.00 -0.50
CA ASP A 68 -29.85 -1.83 0.59
C ASP A 68 -28.66 -0.96 0.13
N PRO A 69 -28.48 0.26 0.66
CA PRO A 69 -27.39 1.16 0.27
C PRO A 69 -26.01 0.54 0.47
N LEU A 70 -25.86 -0.43 1.39
CA LEU A 70 -24.62 -1.15 1.62
C LEU A 70 -24.21 -1.96 0.38
N SER A 71 -25.17 -2.60 -0.29
CA SER A 71 -24.92 -3.41 -1.50
C SER A 71 -24.40 -2.55 -2.66
N ALA A 72 -24.90 -1.32 -2.80
CA ALA A 72 -24.45 -0.36 -3.81
C ALA A 72 -23.02 0.17 -3.56
N THR A 73 -22.49 0.07 -2.34
CA THR A 73 -21.09 0.46 -2.07
C THR A 73 -20.07 -0.56 -2.55
N ALA A 74 -20.48 -1.81 -2.82
CA ALA A 74 -19.60 -2.84 -3.37
C ALA A 74 -19.15 -2.50 -4.80
N SER A 75 -20.01 -1.83 -5.57
CA SER A 75 -19.73 -1.32 -6.91
C SER A 75 -19.25 0.13 -6.91
N SER A 76 -18.87 0.70 -5.76
CA SER A 76 -18.34 2.08 -5.73
C SER A 76 -16.92 2.16 -6.31
N PRO A 77 -16.56 3.28 -6.97
CA PRO A 77 -15.21 3.51 -7.51
C PRO A 77 -14.17 3.81 -6.43
N CYS A 78 -14.37 3.36 -5.19
CA CYS A 78 -13.49 3.61 -4.05
C CYS A 78 -12.04 3.17 -4.30
N TRP A 79 -11.86 2.07 -5.02
CA TRP A 79 -10.53 1.57 -5.39
C TRP A 79 -9.84 2.52 -6.39
N ALA A 80 -10.59 3.03 -7.38
CA ALA A 80 -10.10 3.93 -8.42
C ALA A 80 -9.71 5.29 -7.81
N VAL A 81 -10.50 5.81 -6.87
CA VAL A 81 -10.18 7.03 -6.13
C VAL A 81 -8.86 6.89 -5.36
N ASN A 82 -8.68 5.79 -4.59
CA ASN A 82 -7.43 5.57 -3.88
C ASN A 82 -6.23 5.37 -4.84
N LEU A 83 -6.44 4.72 -5.99
CA LEU A 83 -5.40 4.55 -7.00
C LEU A 83 -4.94 5.91 -7.57
N PHE A 84 -5.88 6.76 -7.96
CA PHE A 84 -5.56 8.11 -8.45
C PHE A 84 -4.98 9.01 -7.37
N ALA A 85 -5.39 8.86 -6.10
CA ALA A 85 -4.79 9.61 -5.02
C ALA A 85 -3.29 9.32 -4.86
N VAL A 86 -2.85 8.10 -5.17
CA VAL A 86 -1.42 7.74 -5.21
C VAL A 86 -0.74 8.23 -6.49
N ALA A 87 -1.37 8.02 -7.65
CA ALA A 87 -0.76 8.33 -8.95
C ALA A 87 -0.73 9.83 -9.27
N GLU A 88 -1.80 10.56 -8.94
CA GLU A 88 -2.02 11.97 -9.24
C GLU A 88 -2.57 12.73 -8.00
N PRO A 89 -1.81 12.79 -6.88
CA PRO A 89 -2.28 13.37 -5.62
C PRO A 89 -2.66 14.84 -5.70
N ALA A 90 -2.13 15.56 -6.68
CA ALA A 90 -2.45 16.96 -6.93
C ALA A 90 -3.95 17.15 -7.29
N LEU A 91 -4.58 16.19 -7.96
CA LEU A 91 -6.02 16.23 -8.27
C LEU A 91 -6.88 16.25 -7.00
N PHE A 92 -6.36 15.70 -5.90
CA PHE A 92 -7.00 15.62 -4.59
C PHE A 92 -6.53 16.73 -3.63
N GLY A 93 -5.66 17.65 -4.08
CA GLY A 93 -5.13 18.72 -3.24
C GLY A 93 -4.20 18.25 -2.12
N LEU A 94 -3.59 17.06 -2.25
CA LEU A 94 -2.76 16.47 -1.19
C LEU A 94 -1.28 16.89 -1.30
N SER A 95 -0.65 16.61 -2.44
CA SER A 95 0.77 16.88 -2.66
C SER A 95 1.06 17.12 -4.14
N ALA A 96 2.13 17.86 -4.41
CA ALA A 96 2.62 18.08 -5.77
C ALA A 96 3.33 16.85 -6.38
N HIS A 97 3.73 15.89 -5.53
CA HIS A 97 4.45 14.69 -5.93
C HIS A 97 3.69 13.43 -5.51
N PRO A 98 3.71 12.36 -6.33
CA PRO A 98 3.16 11.06 -5.98
C PRO A 98 3.69 10.56 -4.63
N LEU A 99 2.77 10.30 -3.71
CA LEU A 99 3.04 9.74 -2.40
C LEU A 99 2.04 8.61 -2.12
N PRO A 100 2.46 7.52 -1.46
CA PRO A 100 1.54 6.43 -1.13
C PRO A 100 0.63 6.87 0.01
N PHE A 101 -0.61 7.26 -0.29
CA PHE A 101 -1.65 7.59 0.70
C PHE A 101 -2.59 6.38 0.93
N PRO A 102 -2.19 5.38 1.74
CA PRO A 102 -3.02 4.20 1.93
C PRO A 102 -4.34 4.55 2.60
N GLY A 103 -5.44 4.01 2.08
CA GLY A 103 -6.74 4.07 2.76
C GLY A 103 -7.37 5.47 2.84
N LEU A 104 -6.94 6.41 2.01
CA LEU A 104 -7.46 7.78 1.95
C LEU A 104 -8.99 7.82 1.88
N VAL A 105 -9.58 6.95 1.06
CA VAL A 105 -11.04 6.80 0.94
C VAL A 105 -11.46 5.40 1.35
N ARG A 106 -12.49 5.32 2.18
CA ARG A 106 -13.12 4.07 2.59
C ARG A 106 -14.48 3.91 1.92
N ARG A 107 -14.85 2.69 1.55
CA ARG A 107 -16.15 2.38 0.89
C ARG A 107 -17.36 2.95 1.62
N ARG A 108 -17.29 3.08 2.95
CA ARG A 108 -18.37 3.64 3.76
C ARG A 108 -18.77 5.06 3.36
N LEU A 109 -17.85 5.88 2.83
CA LEU A 109 -18.14 7.25 2.41
C LEU A 109 -19.04 7.34 1.16
N PHE A 110 -19.19 6.24 0.42
CA PHE A 110 -20.09 6.14 -0.73
C PHE A 110 -21.52 5.76 -0.35
N ARG A 111 -21.85 5.70 0.94
CA ARG A 111 -23.22 5.45 1.41
C ARG A 111 -24.05 6.73 1.40
N ALA A 112 -25.27 6.66 0.86
CA ALA A 112 -26.20 7.78 0.77
C ALA A 112 -26.87 8.12 2.11
N ASP A 113 -26.99 7.14 3.02
CA ASP A 113 -27.67 7.28 4.31
C ASP A 113 -26.82 7.94 5.40
N ARG A 114 -25.66 8.52 5.05
CA ARG A 114 -24.73 9.12 6.01
C ARG A 114 -24.98 10.60 6.22
N GLU A 115 -24.83 11.04 7.47
CA GLU A 115 -24.95 12.44 7.83
C GLU A 115 -23.78 13.26 7.27
N PRO A 116 -24.05 14.40 6.60
CA PRO A 116 -23.01 15.20 5.95
C PRO A 116 -21.89 15.72 6.85
N ASP A 117 -22.19 15.99 8.12
CA ASP A 117 -21.22 16.54 9.09
C ASP A 117 -20.24 15.46 9.56
N LEU A 118 -20.74 14.25 9.85
CA LEU A 118 -19.91 13.09 10.21
C LEU A 118 -18.96 12.67 9.08
N ASP A 119 -19.39 12.85 7.82
CA ASP A 119 -18.55 12.57 6.65
C ASP A 119 -17.29 13.45 6.60
N ARG A 120 -17.38 14.70 7.05
CA ARG A 120 -16.24 15.62 7.05
C ARG A 120 -15.20 15.24 8.09
N ASP A 121 -15.63 14.95 9.31
CA ASP A 121 -14.73 14.56 10.39
C ASP A 121 -14.03 13.23 10.06
N ASP A 122 -14.78 12.25 9.54
CA ASP A 122 -14.24 10.97 9.05
C ASP A 122 -13.15 11.19 7.98
N VAL A 123 -13.42 12.04 6.99
CA VAL A 123 -12.45 12.30 5.90
C VAL A 123 -11.19 12.99 6.42
N VAL A 124 -11.33 13.95 7.34
CA VAL A 124 -10.17 14.60 7.96
C VAL A 124 -9.33 13.56 8.70
N GLU A 125 -9.96 12.69 9.48
CA GLU A 125 -9.25 11.60 10.19
C GLU A 125 -8.51 10.69 9.20
N PHE A 126 -9.15 10.26 8.11
CA PHE A 126 -8.51 9.38 7.12
C PHE A 126 -7.34 10.05 6.39
N ILE A 127 -7.46 11.34 6.06
CA ILE A 127 -6.36 12.10 5.45
C ILE A 127 -5.18 12.15 6.42
N LEU A 128 -5.43 12.44 7.70
CA LEU A 128 -4.38 12.52 8.71
C LEU A 128 -3.72 11.15 8.95
N GLU A 129 -4.50 10.08 9.01
CA GLU A 129 -3.99 8.71 9.14
C GLU A 129 -3.14 8.31 7.92
N ALA A 130 -3.62 8.58 6.70
CA ALA A 130 -2.88 8.31 5.48
C ALA A 130 -1.55 9.10 5.44
N LEU A 131 -1.56 10.38 5.82
CA LEU A 131 -0.36 11.22 5.91
C LEU A 131 0.62 10.69 6.96
N TYR A 132 0.11 10.30 8.13
CA TYR A 132 0.92 9.72 9.22
C TYR A 132 1.62 8.44 8.77
N GLU A 133 0.90 7.52 8.12
CA GLU A 133 1.49 6.27 7.61
C GLU A 133 2.50 6.55 6.50
N THR A 134 2.19 7.47 5.58
CA THR A 134 3.13 7.89 4.51
C THR A 134 4.43 8.43 5.11
N LEU A 135 4.34 9.33 6.09
CA LEU A 135 5.50 9.91 6.78
C LEU A 135 6.30 8.84 7.52
N SER A 136 5.60 7.91 8.17
CA SER A 136 6.23 6.78 8.84
C SER A 136 7.02 5.93 7.85
N ASP A 137 6.48 5.64 6.67
CA ASP A 137 7.19 4.89 5.63
C ASP A 137 8.40 5.65 5.06
N ILE A 138 8.25 6.95 4.78
CA ILE A 138 9.36 7.82 4.35
C ILE A 138 10.49 7.81 5.39
N ALA A 139 10.17 7.73 6.68
CA ALA A 139 11.16 7.64 7.74
C ALA A 139 11.74 6.22 7.89
N ARG A 140 10.92 5.17 7.77
CA ARG A 140 11.30 3.77 8.01
C ARG A 140 12.15 3.18 6.88
N VAL A 141 11.76 3.40 5.63
CA VAL A 141 12.34 2.75 4.45
C VAL A 141 13.85 3.04 4.27
N PRO A 142 14.32 4.30 4.34
CA PRO A 142 15.75 4.58 4.22
C PRO A 142 16.59 3.94 5.34
N ARG A 143 16.03 3.83 6.55
CA ARG A 143 16.69 3.22 7.70
C ARG A 143 16.79 1.71 7.56
N ALA A 144 15.74 1.07 7.05
CA ALA A 144 15.78 -0.34 6.71
C ALA A 144 16.84 -0.63 5.64
N ALA A 145 16.96 0.24 4.64
CA ALA A 145 17.99 0.13 3.61
C ALA A 145 19.42 0.32 4.18
N ALA A 146 19.61 1.32 5.05
CA ALA A 146 20.89 1.58 5.71
C ALA A 146 21.33 0.40 6.61
N ALA A 147 20.42 -0.13 7.44
CA ALA A 147 20.71 -1.29 8.28
C ALA A 147 21.18 -2.51 7.48
N PHE A 148 20.57 -2.73 6.30
CA PHE A 148 21.00 -3.77 5.38
C PHE A 148 22.39 -3.49 4.80
N ALA A 149 22.66 -2.26 4.35
CA ALA A 149 23.94 -1.88 3.77
C ALA A 149 25.09 -2.03 4.78
N GLU A 150 24.86 -1.66 6.04
CA GLU A 150 25.83 -1.82 7.14
C GLU A 150 26.13 -3.29 7.41
N THR A 151 25.09 -4.13 7.52
CA THR A 151 25.24 -5.55 7.93
C THR A 151 25.71 -6.46 6.78
N LEU A 152 25.45 -6.08 5.53
CA LEU A 152 25.76 -6.87 4.33
C LEU A 152 26.65 -6.12 3.33
N SER A 153 27.60 -5.33 3.83
CA SER A 153 28.65 -4.72 3.02
C SER A 153 29.50 -5.80 2.33
N GLY A 154 29.50 -5.84 0.99
CA GLY A 154 30.25 -6.83 0.20
C GLY A 154 29.43 -7.88 -0.54
N LEU A 155 28.10 -7.76 -0.58
CA LEU A 155 27.29 -8.53 -1.52
C LEU A 155 27.65 -8.19 -2.97
N ARG A 156 27.54 -9.19 -3.87
CA ARG A 156 27.64 -8.95 -5.31
C ARG A 156 26.50 -8.03 -5.75
N GLY A 157 26.78 -7.09 -6.67
CA GLY A 157 25.80 -6.12 -7.18
C GLY A 157 24.51 -6.73 -7.77
N ASN A 158 24.54 -8.00 -8.20
CA ASN A 158 23.38 -8.72 -8.74
C ASN A 158 22.60 -9.52 -7.68
N SER A 159 22.84 -9.28 -6.39
CA SER A 159 22.17 -10.00 -5.31
C SER A 159 20.74 -9.50 -5.12
N ARG A 160 19.76 -10.37 -5.36
CA ARG A 160 18.33 -10.11 -5.07
C ARG A 160 18.00 -10.08 -3.57
N LEU A 161 19.02 -10.17 -2.71
CA LEU A 161 18.84 -10.23 -1.26
C LEU A 161 18.38 -8.88 -0.69
N PHE A 162 18.80 -7.76 -1.28
CA PHE A 162 18.31 -6.44 -0.92
C PHE A 162 16.83 -6.28 -1.28
N ASP A 163 16.43 -6.66 -2.49
CA ASP A 163 15.01 -6.58 -2.89
C ASP A 163 14.14 -7.51 -2.05
N ALA A 164 14.64 -8.71 -1.72
CA ALA A 164 13.95 -9.63 -0.81
C ALA A 164 13.79 -9.05 0.59
N TRP A 165 14.82 -8.33 1.08
CA TRP A 165 14.76 -7.62 2.34
C TRP A 165 13.71 -6.50 2.30
N MET A 166 13.76 -5.61 1.32
CA MET A 166 12.83 -4.48 1.23
C MET A 166 11.38 -4.94 1.09
N LEU A 167 11.12 -6.01 0.33
CA LEU A 167 9.79 -6.61 0.24
C LEU A 167 9.34 -7.22 1.58
N LEU A 168 10.20 -7.95 2.28
CA LEU A 168 9.85 -8.52 3.59
C LEU A 168 9.61 -7.41 4.62
N PHE A 169 10.40 -6.33 4.58
CA PHE A 169 10.23 -5.17 5.45
C PHE A 169 8.91 -4.46 5.19
N ALA A 170 8.55 -4.22 3.93
CA ALA A 170 7.32 -3.53 3.55
C ALA A 170 6.06 -4.35 3.88
N PHE A 171 6.04 -5.64 3.54
CA PHE A 171 4.87 -6.50 3.75
C PHE A 171 4.80 -7.12 5.16
N ARG A 172 5.86 -6.95 5.98
CA ARG A 172 6.05 -7.51 7.33
C ARG A 172 6.07 -9.04 7.42
N SER A 173 5.47 -9.74 6.47
CA SER A 173 5.50 -11.19 6.36
C SER A 173 5.38 -11.63 4.91
N LEU A 174 6.16 -12.65 4.51
CA LEU A 174 6.12 -13.20 3.17
C LEU A 174 6.38 -14.71 3.16
N THR A 175 5.61 -15.43 2.35
CA THR A 175 5.93 -16.81 1.98
C THR A 175 6.94 -16.83 0.82
N PRO A 176 7.72 -17.91 0.66
CA PRO A 176 8.58 -18.09 -0.51
C PRO A 176 7.83 -18.01 -1.85
N ALA A 177 6.53 -18.35 -1.87
CA ALA A 177 5.72 -18.27 -3.08
C ALA A 177 5.38 -16.81 -3.42
N GLN A 178 4.99 -15.99 -2.44
CA GLN A 178 4.74 -14.56 -2.64
C GLN A 178 6.03 -13.84 -3.08
N LEU A 179 7.16 -14.13 -2.43
CA LEU A 179 8.44 -13.54 -2.82
C LEU A 179 8.88 -13.97 -4.23
N ALA A 180 8.65 -15.23 -4.63
CA ALA A 180 8.97 -15.70 -5.98
C ALA A 180 8.11 -15.07 -7.09
N ARG A 181 6.90 -14.60 -6.74
CA ARG A 181 6.06 -13.82 -7.66
C ARG A 181 6.55 -12.38 -7.75
N ALA A 182 6.89 -11.77 -6.62
CA ALA A 182 7.35 -10.39 -6.55
C ALA A 182 8.75 -10.21 -7.17
N LEU A 183 9.68 -11.12 -6.87
CA LEU A 183 10.99 -11.21 -7.49
C LEU A 183 10.93 -12.36 -8.49
N PRO A 184 10.95 -12.12 -9.82
CA PRO A 184 10.74 -13.15 -10.84
C PRO A 184 11.81 -14.25 -10.76
N CYS A 185 11.59 -15.21 -9.86
CA CYS A 185 12.52 -16.25 -9.44
C CYS A 185 11.74 -17.51 -9.04
N THR A 186 12.45 -18.61 -8.82
CA THR A 186 11.79 -19.85 -8.40
C THR A 186 11.46 -19.80 -6.90
N LYS A 187 10.39 -20.50 -6.47
CA LYS A 187 10.03 -20.65 -5.04
C LYS A 187 11.22 -21.14 -4.19
N ALA A 188 12.04 -22.05 -4.74
CA ALA A 188 13.25 -22.53 -4.07
C ALA A 188 14.32 -21.44 -3.92
N GLY A 189 14.51 -20.60 -4.96
CA GLY A 189 15.37 -19.43 -4.93
C GLY A 189 14.91 -18.39 -3.90
N ALA A 190 13.62 -18.03 -3.91
CA ALA A 190 13.01 -17.16 -2.92
C ALA A 190 13.19 -17.70 -1.48
N GLY A 191 12.96 -19.01 -1.27
CA GLY A 191 13.19 -19.64 0.03
C GLY A 191 14.66 -19.57 0.48
N LYS A 192 15.62 -19.64 -0.45
CA LYS A 192 17.04 -19.44 -0.14
C LYS A 192 17.33 -18.01 0.31
N LEU A 193 16.76 -17.01 -0.38
CA LEU A 193 16.91 -15.59 0.00
C LEU A 193 16.36 -15.34 1.41
N LEU A 194 15.16 -15.82 1.72
CA LEU A 194 14.54 -15.65 3.05
C LEU A 194 15.36 -16.32 4.17
N ARG A 195 15.91 -17.52 3.93
CA ARG A 195 16.84 -18.16 4.89
C ARG A 195 18.11 -17.35 5.09
N GLN A 196 18.66 -16.75 4.02
CA GLN A 196 19.85 -15.90 4.13
C GLN A 196 19.57 -14.64 4.96
N LEU A 197 18.39 -14.02 4.81
CA LEU A 197 17.95 -12.93 5.68
C LEU A 197 17.80 -13.38 7.13
N ALA A 198 17.26 -14.58 7.36
CA ALA A 198 17.07 -15.10 8.71
C ALA A 198 18.38 -15.37 9.45
N VAL A 199 19.39 -15.91 8.77
CA VAL A 199 20.75 -16.10 9.34
C VAL A 199 21.36 -14.76 9.80
N ARG A 200 20.93 -13.64 9.22
CA ARG A 200 21.37 -12.29 9.57
C ARG A 200 20.38 -11.51 10.44
N GLN A 201 19.37 -12.18 11.00
CA GLN A 201 18.33 -11.59 11.86
C GLN A 201 17.43 -10.54 11.19
N PHE A 202 17.43 -10.46 9.85
CA PHE A 202 16.48 -9.64 9.09
C PHE A 202 15.11 -10.32 8.94
N ALA A 203 15.04 -11.63 9.12
CA ALA A 203 13.81 -12.41 9.06
C ALA A 203 13.73 -13.40 10.22
N ASN A 204 12.53 -13.61 10.75
CA ASN A 204 12.29 -14.71 11.69
C ASN A 204 11.91 -15.96 10.90
N THR A 205 12.50 -17.09 11.29
CA THR A 205 12.17 -18.39 10.68
C THR A 205 10.81 -18.88 11.18
N PRO A 206 9.92 -19.33 10.27
CA PRO A 206 8.65 -19.92 10.66
C PRO A 206 8.85 -21.27 11.37
N HIS A 207 7.91 -21.64 12.24
CA HIS A 207 7.95 -22.95 12.93
C HIS A 207 7.57 -24.10 11.99
N THR A 208 6.47 -23.97 11.22
CA THR A 208 6.14 -24.89 10.10
C THR A 208 5.06 -24.29 9.20
N PHE A 209 5.28 -24.26 7.87
CA PHE A 209 4.35 -23.72 6.85
C PHE A 209 3.91 -22.25 6.98
N GLU A 210 4.35 -21.55 8.02
CA GLU A 210 4.09 -20.13 8.21
C GLU A 210 4.96 -19.23 7.31
N PRO A 211 4.52 -17.99 7.04
CA PRO A 211 5.35 -16.98 6.39
C PRO A 211 6.61 -16.66 7.21
N TYR A 212 7.68 -16.25 6.54
CA TYR A 212 8.76 -15.55 7.23
C TYR A 212 8.23 -14.19 7.68
N THR A 213 8.55 -13.77 8.91
CA THR A 213 8.20 -12.43 9.41
C THR A 213 9.44 -11.54 9.46
N CYS A 214 9.24 -10.23 9.37
CA CYS A 214 10.32 -9.26 9.45
C CYS A 214 10.94 -9.27 10.85
N GLY A 215 12.26 -9.45 10.94
CA GLY A 215 13.01 -9.48 12.21
C GLY A 215 13.32 -8.10 12.79
N LEU A 216 13.13 -7.03 12.00
CA LEU A 216 13.39 -5.65 12.43
C LEU A 216 12.08 -4.84 12.52
N GLY A 217 11.91 -4.16 13.66
CA GLY A 217 10.92 -3.11 13.87
C GLY A 217 11.58 -1.74 13.80
N ILE A 218 11.01 -0.81 13.05
CA ILE A 218 11.41 0.60 13.11
C ILE A 218 10.16 1.38 13.49
N THR A 219 10.15 1.88 14.73
CA THR A 219 9.01 2.60 15.27
C THR A 219 9.19 4.10 15.03
N VAL A 220 8.11 4.74 14.61
CA VAL A 220 8.05 6.19 14.40
C VAL A 220 7.04 6.74 15.40
N HIS A 221 7.45 7.75 16.15
CA HIS A 221 6.59 8.55 17.00
C HIS A 221 6.50 9.95 16.39
N LEU A 222 5.29 10.36 16.06
CA LEU A 222 5.01 11.74 15.70
C LEU A 222 4.51 12.44 16.96
N SER A 223 5.28 13.40 17.46
CA SER A 223 4.85 14.30 18.53
C SER A 223 4.45 15.64 17.91
N ARG A 224 3.31 16.18 18.33
CA ARG A 224 2.91 17.54 17.94
C ARG A 224 3.71 18.50 18.80
N ASP A 225 4.53 19.34 18.18
CA ASP A 225 5.26 20.35 18.91
C ASP A 225 4.29 21.51 19.20
N LEU A 226 3.82 21.61 20.44
CA LEU A 226 2.90 22.67 20.87
C LEU A 226 3.62 24.02 21.07
N SER A 227 4.96 24.05 21.01
CA SER A 227 5.76 25.27 21.19
C SER A 227 5.88 26.11 19.91
N THR A 228 5.63 25.52 18.74
CA THR A 228 5.58 26.21 17.45
C THR A 228 4.20 26.03 16.84
N SER A 229 3.58 27.09 16.34
CA SER A 229 2.22 27.04 15.75
C SER A 229 2.10 26.19 14.48
N ALA A 230 3.19 25.56 14.01
CA ALA A 230 3.26 24.88 12.72
C ALA A 230 4.10 23.58 12.70
N GLY A 231 4.58 23.04 13.83
CA GLY A 231 5.53 21.92 13.83
C GLY A 231 4.97 20.57 14.31
N PHE A 232 5.18 19.51 13.51
CA PHE A 232 5.22 18.14 14.03
C PHE A 232 6.69 17.72 14.16
N CYS A 233 7.06 17.11 15.28
CA CYS A 233 8.35 16.48 15.51
C CYS A 233 8.25 14.98 15.24
N LEU A 234 9.25 14.42 14.54
CA LEU A 234 9.37 13.00 14.23
C LEU A 234 10.48 12.40 15.08
N GLU A 235 10.11 11.61 16.09
CA GLU A 235 11.01 10.81 16.89
C GLU A 235 11.03 9.37 16.38
N LEU A 236 12.21 8.78 16.28
CA LEU A 236 12.39 7.45 15.69
C LEU A 236 13.16 6.57 16.64
N HIS A 237 12.57 5.42 16.94
CA HIS A 237 13.20 4.39 17.78
C HIS A 237 13.39 3.13 16.96
N GLN A 238 14.64 2.72 16.80
CA GLN A 238 14.95 1.39 16.31
C GLN A 238 14.86 0.43 17.50
N GLY A 239 13.92 -0.51 17.41
CA GLY A 239 13.77 -1.60 18.36
C GLY A 239 13.92 -2.93 17.61
N LEU A 240 14.77 -3.81 18.11
CA LEU A 240 14.53 -5.23 17.87
C LEU A 240 13.24 -5.54 18.62
N ASP A 241 12.10 -5.47 17.93
CA ASP A 241 10.85 -6.01 18.43
C ASP A 241 11.02 -7.53 18.50
N ALA A 242 11.71 -7.99 19.54
CA ALA A 242 11.60 -9.33 20.06
C ALA A 242 10.19 -9.44 20.65
N ARG A 243 9.19 -9.64 19.78
CA ARG A 243 7.96 -10.25 20.26
C ARG A 243 8.22 -11.74 20.44
N PRO A 244 7.75 -12.32 21.57
CA PRO A 244 8.03 -13.70 21.96
C PRO A 244 7.53 -14.73 20.93
#